data_AF-A0A964MCN2-F1
#
_entry.id   AF-A0A964MCN2-F1
#
_cell.length_a   1.000
_cell.length_b   1.000
_cell.length_c   1.000
_cell.angle_alpha   90.00
_cell.angle_beta   90.00
_cell.angle_gamma   90.00
#
_symmetry.space_group_name_H-M   'P 1'
#
loop_
_entity.id
_entity.type
_entity.pdbx_description
1 polymer ?
#
loop_
_entity_poly.entity_id
_entity_poly.type
_entity_poly.pdbx_seq_one_letter_code
_entity_poly.pdbx_strand_id
1 'polypeptide(L)'
;MIHLELALSRNPDQTQIPMDLVHRQQSSGAAFSLACQASGLEDKEIYMAVGIDAGTFSRMKKGEATLQADKEADFCRAVGNLIYPEWRASRLGCTLTLLKTEAERRADESEKRAQAAEAQVEMLKSLLVGRAA
;
A
#
# COMPACT_ATOMS: atom_id res chain seq x y z
N MET A 1 12.03 -6.64 -38.04
CA MET A 1 11.81 -8.01 -37.51
C MET A 1 11.37 -7.84 -36.07
N ILE A 2 10.11 -8.17 -35.80
CA ILE A 2 9.40 -7.89 -34.55
C ILE A 2 9.73 -9.02 -33.57
N HIS A 3 10.25 -8.69 -32.40
CA HIS A 3 10.13 -9.53 -31.20
C HIS A 3 9.55 -8.66 -30.09
N LEU A 4 8.27 -8.35 -30.22
CA LEU A 4 7.45 -7.93 -29.08
C LEU A 4 7.15 -9.24 -28.32
N GLU A 5 8.09 -9.70 -27.50
CA GLU A 5 7.79 -10.72 -26.51
C GLU A 5 6.82 -10.09 -25.52
N LEU A 6 5.52 -10.25 -25.78
CA LEU A 6 4.48 -10.06 -24.82
C LEU A 6 4.65 -11.20 -23.79
N ALA A 7 5.64 -11.06 -22.90
CA ALA A 7 5.68 -11.87 -21.70
C ALA A 7 4.34 -11.60 -21.00
N LEU A 8 3.49 -12.61 -20.98
CA LEU A 8 2.27 -12.64 -20.19
C LEU A 8 2.71 -12.56 -18.72
N SER A 9 3.07 -11.36 -18.26
CA SER A 9 3.42 -11.10 -16.88
C SER A 9 2.18 -11.41 -16.08
N ARG A 10 2.25 -12.44 -15.23
CA ARG A 10 1.13 -12.79 -14.36
C ARG A 10 0.84 -11.59 -13.46
N ASN A 11 -0.44 -11.30 -13.26
CA ASN A 11 -0.82 -10.30 -12.28
C ASN A 11 -0.52 -10.85 -10.89
N PRO A 12 0.04 -10.04 -9.97
CA PRO A 12 0.22 -10.44 -8.60
C PRO A 12 -1.14 -10.71 -7.94
N ASP A 13 -1.15 -11.69 -7.06
CA ASP A 13 -2.29 -11.99 -6.20
C ASP A 13 -2.54 -10.82 -5.24
N GLN A 14 -3.80 -10.47 -5.04
CA GLN A 14 -4.23 -9.41 -4.11
C GLN A 14 -4.62 -9.97 -2.74
N THR A 15 -4.02 -11.11 -2.36
CA THR A 15 -4.28 -11.76 -1.09
C THR A 15 -4.06 -10.78 0.08
N GLN A 16 -5.13 -10.51 0.82
CA GLN A 16 -5.06 -9.66 2.01
C GLN A 16 -4.34 -10.41 3.14
N ILE A 17 -3.14 -9.95 3.46
CA ILE A 17 -2.37 -10.47 4.60
C ILE A 17 -2.73 -9.68 5.86
N PRO A 18 -3.17 -10.33 6.95
CA PRO A 18 -3.41 -9.67 8.23
C PRO A 18 -2.18 -8.91 8.73
N MET A 19 -2.39 -7.69 9.23
CA MET A 19 -1.33 -6.79 9.70
C MET A 19 -0.48 -7.40 10.82
N ASP A 20 -1.10 -8.18 11.71
CA ASP A 20 -0.37 -8.89 12.76
C ASP A 20 0.70 -9.85 12.22
N LEU A 21 0.44 -10.49 11.07
CA LEU A 21 1.42 -11.38 10.43
C LEU A 21 2.57 -10.60 9.80
N VAL A 22 2.29 -9.40 9.28
CA VAL A 22 3.30 -8.48 8.78
C VAL A 22 4.20 -8.04 9.94
N HIS A 23 3.63 -7.51 11.02
CA HIS A 23 4.41 -7.01 12.16
C HIS A 23 5.23 -8.08 12.89
N ARG A 24 4.78 -9.34 12.86
CA ARG A 24 5.49 -10.48 13.49
C ARG A 24 6.75 -10.94 12.75
N GLN A 25 6.99 -10.49 11.51
CA GLN A 25 8.18 -10.90 10.76
C GLN A 25 9.46 -10.45 11.49
N GLN A 26 10.37 -11.38 11.79
CA GLN A 26 11.51 -11.11 12.68
C GLN A 26 12.64 -10.30 12.04
N SER A 27 12.71 -10.25 10.71
CA SER A 27 13.77 -9.58 9.97
C SER A 27 13.26 -8.94 8.68
N SER A 28 14.08 -8.06 8.10
CA SER A 28 13.81 -7.44 6.81
C SER A 28 13.69 -8.48 5.71
N GLY A 29 14.54 -9.52 5.71
CA GLY A 29 14.49 -10.61 4.75
C GLY A 29 13.21 -11.46 4.87
N ALA A 30 12.71 -11.67 6.09
CA ALA A 30 11.45 -12.37 6.33
C ALA A 30 10.25 -11.55 5.80
N ALA A 31 10.20 -10.24 6.08
CA ALA A 31 9.17 -9.35 5.54
C ALA A 31 9.22 -9.23 4.02
N PHE A 32 10.43 -9.13 3.45
CA PHE A 32 10.64 -9.10 1.99
C PHE A 32 10.18 -10.41 1.34
N SER A 33 10.52 -11.54 1.95
CA SER A 33 10.09 -12.86 1.47
C SER A 33 8.57 -13.04 1.57
N LEU A 34 7.95 -12.56 2.65
CA LEU A 34 6.49 -12.56 2.80
C LEU A 34 5.81 -11.74 1.69
N ALA A 35 6.34 -10.55 1.38
CA ALA A 35 5.83 -9.73 0.28
C ALA A 35 5.90 -10.44 -1.08
N CYS A 36 7.00 -11.16 -1.35
CA CYS A 36 7.14 -11.96 -2.56
C CYS A 36 6.17 -13.15 -2.58
N GLN A 37 6.06 -13.89 -1.47
CA GLN A 37 5.17 -15.05 -1.37
C GLN A 37 3.70 -14.66 -1.53
N ALA A 38 3.28 -13.55 -0.90
CA ALA A 38 1.93 -13.03 -1.00
C ALA A 38 1.54 -12.60 -2.43
N SER A 39 2.53 -12.28 -3.27
CA SER A 39 2.28 -11.91 -4.67
C SER A 39 1.91 -13.11 -5.56
N GLY A 40 2.23 -14.35 -5.15
CA GLY A 40 2.02 -15.55 -5.97
C GLY A 40 2.88 -15.63 -7.25
N LEU A 41 3.82 -14.70 -7.43
CA LEU A 41 4.78 -14.65 -8.53
C LEU A 41 6.06 -15.42 -8.19
N GLU A 42 6.75 -15.92 -9.22
CA GLU A 42 8.08 -16.47 -9.07
C GLU A 42 9.12 -15.37 -8.83
N ASP A 43 10.17 -15.67 -8.07
CA ASP A 43 11.26 -14.73 -7.80
C ASP A 43 11.81 -14.08 -9.08
N LYS A 44 11.89 -14.85 -10.17
CA LYS A 44 12.35 -14.37 -11.49
C LYS A 44 11.45 -13.29 -12.09
N GLU A 45 10.14 -13.45 -11.98
CA GLU A 45 9.19 -12.46 -12.46
C GLU A 45 9.38 -11.14 -11.70
N ILE A 46 9.61 -11.22 -10.39
CA ILE A 46 9.78 -10.05 -9.51
C ILE A 46 11.12 -9.34 -9.78
N TYR A 47 12.26 -10.04 -9.70
CA TYR A 47 13.56 -9.37 -9.83
C TYR A 47 13.79 -8.81 -11.24
N MET A 48 13.22 -9.43 -12.28
CA MET A 48 13.26 -8.88 -13.64
C MET A 48 12.41 -7.61 -13.76
N ALA A 49 11.21 -7.58 -13.17
CA ALA A 49 10.34 -6.41 -13.19
C ALA A 49 10.94 -5.20 -12.44
N VAL A 50 11.63 -5.45 -11.33
CA VAL A 50 12.27 -4.39 -10.52
C VAL A 50 13.65 -3.96 -11.09
N GLY A 51 14.26 -4.82 -11.92
CA GLY A 51 15.59 -4.62 -12.47
C GLY A 51 16.71 -4.86 -11.43
N ILE A 52 16.56 -5.93 -10.63
CA ILE A 52 17.53 -6.38 -9.62
C ILE A 52 18.13 -7.71 -10.09
N ASP A 53 19.42 -7.92 -9.89
CA ASP A 53 20.04 -9.21 -10.20
C ASP A 53 19.60 -10.31 -9.21
N ALA A 54 19.52 -11.55 -9.69
CA ALA A 54 19.06 -12.69 -8.90
C ALA A 54 19.88 -12.91 -7.61
N GLY A 55 21.19 -12.63 -7.63
CA GLY A 55 22.08 -12.80 -6.48
C GLY A 55 21.77 -11.80 -5.37
N THR A 56 21.60 -10.53 -5.71
CA THR A 56 21.19 -9.49 -4.76
C THR A 56 19.77 -9.76 -4.25
N PHE A 57 18.84 -10.16 -5.11
CA PHE A 57 17.48 -10.53 -4.70
C PHE A 57 17.48 -11.69 -3.69
N SER A 58 18.29 -12.73 -3.92
CA SER A 58 18.46 -13.84 -2.98
C SER A 58 19.03 -13.39 -1.64
N ARG A 59 20.02 -12.49 -1.64
CA ARG A 59 20.58 -11.90 -0.41
C ARG A 59 19.56 -11.05 0.35
N MET A 60 18.69 -10.31 -0.35
CA MET A 60 17.60 -9.57 0.28
C MET A 60 16.63 -10.50 1.01
N LYS A 61 16.23 -11.62 0.41
CA LYS A 61 15.37 -12.63 1.06
C LYS A 61 16.01 -13.22 2.33
N LYS A 62 17.34 -13.33 2.36
CA LYS A 62 18.11 -13.77 3.55
C LYS A 62 18.35 -12.68 4.59
N GLY A 63 18.07 -11.41 4.26
CA GLY A 63 18.36 -10.25 5.11
C GLY A 63 19.83 -9.80 5.08
N GLU A 64 20.61 -10.28 4.12
CA GLU A 64 22.02 -9.91 3.92
C GLU A 64 22.19 -8.67 3.02
N ALA A 65 21.12 -8.26 2.34
CA ALA A 65 21.05 -7.05 1.54
C ALA A 65 19.73 -6.32 1.82
N THR A 66 19.70 -5.01 1.56
CA THR A 66 18.51 -4.17 1.74
C THR A 66 18.03 -3.68 0.39
N LEU A 67 16.70 -3.60 0.20
CA LEU A 67 16.10 -3.00 -0.97
C LEU A 67 16.45 -1.50 -1.02
N GLN A 68 16.97 -1.05 -2.16
CA GLN A 68 17.25 0.37 -2.38
C GLN A 68 15.94 1.17 -2.34
N ALA A 69 15.93 2.31 -1.64
CA ALA A 69 14.72 3.12 -1.46
C ALA A 69 14.10 3.53 -2.80
N ASP A 70 14.91 3.90 -3.79
CA ASP A 70 14.45 4.30 -5.12
C ASP A 70 13.75 3.16 -5.89
N LYS A 71 14.00 1.90 -5.50
CA LYS A 71 13.41 0.69 -6.11
C LYS A 71 12.18 0.19 -5.36
N GLU A 72 11.84 0.79 -4.22
CA GLU A 72 10.77 0.31 -3.35
C GLU A 72 9.39 0.45 -3.98
N ALA A 73 9.14 1.57 -4.66
CA ALA A 73 7.89 1.78 -5.38
C ALA A 73 7.72 0.76 -6.53
N ASP A 74 8.80 0.47 -7.25
CA ASP A 74 8.81 -0.52 -8.33
C ASP A 74 8.59 -1.94 -7.79
N PHE A 75 9.23 -2.26 -6.66
CA PHE A 75 9.01 -3.52 -5.96
C PHE A 75 7.56 -3.69 -5.50
N CYS A 76 6.99 -2.69 -4.83
CA CYS A 76 5.59 -2.74 -4.38
C CYS A 76 4.62 -2.88 -5.56
N ARG A 77 4.92 -2.23 -6.69
CA ARG A 77 4.14 -2.39 -7.93
C ARG A 77 4.27 -3.79 -8.52
N ALA A 78 5.47 -4.36 -8.52
CA ALA A 78 5.72 -5.70 -9.04
C ALA A 78 5.03 -6.79 -8.19
N VAL A 79 5.15 -6.70 -6.86
CA VAL A 79 4.53 -7.69 -5.94
C VAL A 79 3.06 -7.42 -5.64
N GLY A 80 2.54 -6.25 -6.01
CA GLY A 80 1.14 -5.87 -5.83
C GLY A 80 0.72 -5.61 -4.39
N ASN A 81 1.67 -5.39 -3.47
CA ASN A 81 1.38 -5.21 -2.04
C ASN A 81 2.38 -4.26 -1.36
N LEU A 82 2.03 -3.83 -0.13
CA LEU A 82 2.81 -2.88 0.69
C LEU A 82 3.40 -3.55 1.96
N ILE A 83 3.51 -4.88 1.97
CA ILE A 83 3.93 -5.65 3.15
C ILE A 83 5.30 -5.22 3.66
N TYR A 84 6.27 -5.07 2.74
CA TYR A 84 7.64 -4.71 3.10
C TYR A 84 7.76 -3.29 3.69
N PRO A 85 7.26 -2.21 3.04
CA PRO A 85 7.30 -0.87 3.63
C PRO A 85 6.51 -0.77 4.94
N GLU A 86 5.36 -1.44 5.05
CA GLU A 86 4.56 -1.45 6.28
C GLU A 86 5.34 -2.06 7.44
N TRP A 87 5.98 -3.21 7.22
CA TRP A 87 6.85 -3.81 8.23
C TRP A 87 7.97 -2.86 8.67
N ARG A 88 8.60 -2.13 7.74
CA ARG A 88 9.63 -1.16 8.13
C ARG A 88 9.06 -0.01 8.94
N ALA A 89 7.89 0.51 8.56
CA ALA A 89 7.21 1.55 9.32
C ALA A 89 6.92 1.08 10.75
N SER A 90 6.43 -0.16 10.90
CA SER A 90 6.12 -0.74 12.21
C SER A 90 7.36 -0.89 13.09
N ARG A 91 8.55 -1.13 12.50
CA ARG A 91 9.84 -1.14 13.23
C ARG A 91 10.24 0.23 13.78
N LEU A 92 9.69 1.30 13.22
CA LEU A 92 9.89 2.67 13.70
C LEU A 92 8.74 3.16 14.60
N GLY A 93 7.75 2.29 14.91
CA GLY A 93 6.55 2.70 15.63
C GLY A 93 5.60 3.56 14.80
N CYS A 94 5.71 3.50 13.47
CA CYS A 94 4.84 4.19 12.52
C CYS A 94 3.96 3.17 11.78
N THR A 95 2.95 3.67 11.06
CA THR A 95 2.15 2.88 10.12
C THR A 95 2.04 3.62 8.79
N LEU A 96 1.96 2.89 7.68
CA LEU A 96 1.77 3.50 6.38
C LEU A 96 0.31 3.97 6.24
N THR A 97 0.14 5.18 5.75
CA THR A 97 -1.18 5.70 5.38
C THR A 97 -1.15 6.09 3.91
N LEU A 98 -2.22 5.76 3.19
CA LEU A 98 -2.36 6.19 1.80
C LEU A 98 -2.53 7.72 1.79
N LEU A 99 -1.63 8.39 1.08
CA LEU A 99 -1.75 9.83 0.86
C LEU A 99 -2.92 10.08 -0.09
N LYS A 100 -3.87 10.90 0.36
CA LYS A 100 -4.92 11.42 -0.51
C LYS A 100 -4.30 12.37 -1.52
N THR A 101 -4.78 12.31 -2.75
CA THR A 101 -4.49 13.36 -3.73
C THR A 101 -5.07 14.68 -3.26
N GLU A 102 -4.53 15.80 -3.75
CA GLU A 102 -5.06 17.12 -3.38
C GLU A 102 -6.53 17.31 -3.83
N ALA A 103 -6.93 16.66 -4.92
CA ALA A 103 -8.33 16.67 -5.34
C ALA A 103 -9.24 15.98 -4.31
N GLU A 104 -8.82 14.83 -3.79
CA GLU A 104 -9.55 14.08 -2.76
C GLU A 104 -9.57 14.82 -1.42
N ARG A 105 -8.47 15.52 -1.07
CA ARG A 105 -8.42 16.35 0.15
C ARG A 105 -9.38 17.54 0.07
N ARG A 106 -9.47 18.22 -1.07
CA ARG A 106 -10.44 19.31 -1.29
C ARG A 106 -11.88 18.83 -1.31
N ALA A 107 -12.13 17.66 -1.90
CA ALA A 107 -13.46 17.04 -1.90
C ALA A 107 -13.93 16.78 -0.47
N ASP A 108 -13.10 16.15 0.38
CA ASP A 108 -13.40 15.94 1.80
C ASP A 108 -13.69 17.25 2.56
N GLU A 109 -12.94 18.32 2.29
CA GLU A 109 -13.16 19.62 2.93
C GLU A 109 -14.47 20.28 2.48
N SER A 110 -14.90 20.04 1.24
CA SER A 110 -16.20 20.49 0.76
C SER A 110 -17.35 19.66 1.34
N GLU A 111 -17.17 18.34 1.42
CA GLU A 111 -18.13 17.39 2.00
C GLU A 111 -18.37 17.70 3.48
N LYS A 112 -17.29 17.91 4.26
CA LYS A 112 -17.38 18.30 5.68
C LYS A 112 -18.10 19.63 5.88
N ARG A 113 -17.90 20.59 4.97
CA ARG A 113 -18.59 21.89 5.01
C ARG A 113 -20.07 21.74 4.66
N ALA A 114 -20.42 20.89 3.70
CA ALA A 114 -21.80 20.58 3.36
C ALA A 114 -22.52 19.90 4.53
N GLN A 115 -21.91 18.87 5.12
CA GLN A 115 -22.46 18.16 6.28
C GLN A 115 -22.66 19.08 7.49
N ALA A 116 -21.70 19.97 7.78
CA ALA A 116 -21.85 20.95 8.85
C ALA A 116 -22.99 21.95 8.58
N ALA A 117 -23.16 22.38 7.33
CA ALA A 117 -24.26 23.27 6.94
C ALA A 117 -25.63 22.57 7.03
N GLU A 118 -25.72 21.31 6.59
CA GLU A 118 -26.92 20.49 6.70
C GLU A 118 -27.30 20.25 8.17
N ALA A 119 -26.33 19.93 9.03
CA ALA A 119 -26.55 19.76 10.46
C ALA A 119 -27.04 21.05 11.12
N GLN A 120 -26.50 22.21 10.73
CA GLN A 120 -26.98 23.51 11.24
C GLN A 120 -28.39 23.84 10.76
N VAL A 121 -28.71 23.58 9.49
CA VAL A 121 -30.06 23.77 8.95
C VAL A 121 -31.06 22.87 9.67
N GLU A 122 -30.71 21.61 9.90
CA GLU A 122 -31.57 20.66 10.61
C GLU A 122 -31.79 21.07 12.07
N MET A 123 -30.73 21.49 12.76
CA MET A 123 -30.82 22.04 14.11
C MET A 123 -31.76 23.27 14.14
N LEU A 124 -31.59 24.22 13.23
CA LEU A 124 -32.42 25.43 13.15
C LEU A 124 -33.89 25.12 12.84
N LYS A 125 -34.15 24.17 11.95
CA LYS A 125 -35.51 23.70 11.65
C LYS A 125 -36.17 23.08 12.89
N SER A 126 -35.45 22.27 13.65
CA SER A 126 -35.98 21.65 14.88
C SER A 126 -36.37 22.69 15.94
N LEU A 127 -35.59 23.78 16.05
CA LEU A 127 -35.87 24.89 16.99
C LEU A 127 -37.07 25.76 16.55
N LEU A 128 -37.27 25.94 15.24
CA LEU A 128 -38.42 26.66 14.69
C LEU A 128 -39.74 25.93 14.91
N VAL A 129 -39.74 24.61 14.74
CA VAL A 129 -40.93 23.76 14.99
C VAL A 129 -41.28 23.73 16.49
N GLY A 130 -40.28 23.68 17.38
CA GLY A 130 -40.51 23.69 18.83
C GLY A 130 -41.00 25.01 19.42
N ARG A 131 -40.91 26.13 18.70
CA ARG A 131 -41.32 27.48 19.17
C ARG A 131 -42.70 27.92 18.68
N ALA A 132 -43.29 27.17 17.75
CA ALA A 132 -44.61 27.44 17.18
C ALA A 132 -45.76 26.69 17.89
N ALA A 133 -45.50 26.09 19.05
CA ALA A 133 -46.47 25.40 19.92
C ALA A 133 -46.73 26.16 21.21
#